data_AF-T1GDP6-F1
#
_entry.id   AF-T1GDP6-F1
#
_cell.length_a   1.000
_cell.length_b   1.000
_cell.length_c   1.000
_cell.angle_alpha   90.00
_cell.angle_beta   90.00
_cell.angle_gamma   90.00
#
_symmetry.space_group_name_H-M   'P 1'
#
loop_
_entity.id
_entity.type
_entity.pdbx_description
1 polymer ?
#
loop_
_entity_poly.entity_id
_entity_poly.type
_entity_poly.pdbx_seq_one_letter_code
_entity_poly.pdbx_strand_id
1 'polypeptide(L)'
;MFCNAVFQFGYVFTTSSPVYRCKTECDFNGISVYDAPYLTFTIPEDTNGAGGYSKCLRFVEKENVENFTCNSENFSSKVEECKRDFIFKDKTNTIAN
;
A
#
# COMPACT_ATOMS: atom_id res chain seq x y z
N MET A 1 21.85 23.13 49.17
CA MET A 1 21.38 21.96 48.39
C MET A 1 20.94 22.47 47.04
N PHE A 2 21.79 22.35 46.02
CA PHE A 2 21.51 22.85 44.67
C PHE A 2 20.84 21.74 43.85
N CYS A 3 19.58 21.94 43.48
CA CYS A 3 18.86 21.00 42.62
C CYS A 3 19.08 21.43 41.16
N ASN A 4 19.96 20.74 40.44
CA ASN A 4 20.13 20.91 39.00
C ASN A 4 19.05 20.08 38.30
N ALA A 5 18.00 20.74 37.79
CA ALA A 5 17.01 20.10 36.94
C ALA A 5 17.59 19.97 35.52
N VAL A 6 18.00 18.77 35.14
CA VAL A 6 18.39 18.45 33.76
C VAL A 6 17.12 18.15 32.97
N PHE A 7 16.67 19.12 32.17
CA PHE A 7 15.56 18.90 31.24
C PHE A 7 16.07 18.12 30.03
N GLN A 8 15.90 16.80 30.05
CA GLN A 8 16.13 15.97 28.87
C GLN A 8 14.93 16.13 27.93
N PHE A 9 15.11 16.85 26.82
CA PHE A 9 14.15 16.80 25.71
C PHE A 9 14.26 15.43 25.04
N GLY A 10 13.43 14.48 25.46
CA GLY A 10 13.27 13.21 24.77
C GLY A 10 12.49 13.42 23.49
N TYR A 11 13.17 13.46 22.35
CA TYR A 11 12.52 13.42 21.04
C TYR A 11 12.12 11.97 20.74
N VAL A 12 10.81 11.68 20.81
CA VAL A 12 10.26 10.40 20.36
C VAL A 12 9.90 10.56 18.89
N PHE A 13 10.70 9.98 18.00
CA PHE A 13 10.31 9.82 16.60
C PHE A 13 9.39 8.61 16.50
N THR A 14 8.07 8.84 16.54
CA THR A 14 7.13 7.82 16.10
C THR A 14 7.14 7.82 14.56
N THR A 15 8.15 7.23 13.94
CA THR A 15 8.10 6.94 12.50
C THR A 15 7.18 5.75 12.29
N SER A 16 5.86 6.00 12.28
CA SER A 16 4.91 5.03 11.76
C SER A 16 5.27 4.79 10.30
N SER A 17 5.62 3.56 9.95
CA SER A 17 5.93 3.23 8.55
C SER A 17 4.71 3.59 7.68
N PRO A 18 4.90 4.30 6.57
CA PRO A 18 3.78 4.68 5.71
C PRO A 18 3.08 3.41 5.22
N VAL A 19 1.75 3.43 5.23
CA VAL A 19 0.96 2.33 4.71
C VAL A 19 0.92 2.46 3.20
N TYR A 20 1.35 1.42 2.47
CA TYR A 20 1.42 1.39 1.02
C TYR A 20 0.93 0.06 0.47
N ARG A 21 0.54 0.07 -0.81
CA ARG A 21 0.22 -1.11 -1.61
C ARG A 21 0.90 -1.02 -2.97
N CYS A 22 0.90 -2.11 -3.70
CA CYS A 22 1.43 -2.16 -5.06
C CYS A 22 0.55 -1.38 -6.04
N LYS A 23 1.18 -0.79 -7.05
CA LYS A 23 0.48 -0.30 -8.23
C LYS A 23 0.07 -1.48 -9.12
N THR A 24 -1.17 -1.47 -9.56
CA THR A 24 -1.77 -2.47 -10.43
C THR A 24 -2.10 -1.81 -11.77
N GLU A 25 -2.33 -2.61 -12.82
CA GLU A 25 -2.71 -2.02 -14.10
C GLU A 25 -4.07 -1.29 -13.98
N CYS A 26 -4.95 -1.69 -13.06
CA CYS A 26 -6.18 -0.96 -12.77
C CYS A 26 -5.99 0.48 -12.23
N ASP A 27 -4.79 0.86 -11.80
CA ASP A 27 -4.48 2.20 -11.28
C ASP A 27 -4.29 3.24 -12.42
N PHE A 28 -5.27 3.37 -13.32
CA PHE A 28 -5.26 4.32 -14.44
C PHE A 28 -5.95 5.67 -14.11
N ASN A 29 -5.51 6.74 -14.77
CA ASN A 29 -6.20 8.04 -14.89
C ASN A 29 -6.60 8.76 -13.57
N GLY A 30 -5.67 8.88 -12.62
CA GLY A 30 -5.77 9.88 -11.56
C GLY A 30 -6.72 9.54 -10.39
N ILE A 31 -7.24 8.31 -10.34
CA ILE A 31 -8.03 7.80 -9.21
C ILE A 31 -7.34 6.55 -8.63
N SER A 32 -6.06 6.67 -8.29
CA SER A 32 -5.34 5.64 -7.54
C SER A 32 -5.66 5.78 -6.06
N VAL A 33 -6.83 5.30 -5.64
CA VAL A 33 -7.23 5.29 -4.22
C VAL A 33 -6.62 4.08 -3.52
N TYR A 34 -6.09 4.27 -2.31
CA TYR A 34 -5.47 3.19 -1.55
C TYR A 34 -6.43 2.01 -1.32
N ASP A 35 -7.70 2.28 -1.01
CA ASP A 35 -8.75 1.27 -0.81
C ASP A 35 -9.68 1.27 -2.05
N ALA A 36 -9.38 0.41 -3.03
CA ALA A 36 -10.15 0.30 -4.28
C ALA A 36 -10.92 -1.03 -4.38
N PRO A 37 -12.08 -1.07 -5.06
CA PRO A 37 -12.90 -2.29 -5.15
C PRO A 37 -12.23 -3.41 -5.96
N TYR A 38 -11.28 -3.08 -6.83
CA TYR A 38 -10.56 -4.08 -7.62
C TYR A 38 -9.48 -4.84 -6.85
N LEU A 39 -9.09 -4.37 -5.66
CA LEU A 39 -7.99 -4.96 -4.89
C LEU A 39 -8.24 -6.43 -4.54
N THR A 40 -9.50 -6.83 -4.37
CA THR A 40 -9.90 -8.21 -4.06
C THR A 40 -9.45 -9.22 -5.12
N PHE A 41 -9.32 -8.80 -6.38
CA PHE A 41 -8.90 -9.66 -7.48
C PHE A 41 -7.59 -9.24 -8.14
N THR A 42 -6.98 -8.13 -7.72
CA THR A 42 -5.65 -7.71 -8.20
C THR A 42 -4.54 -7.94 -7.19
N ILE A 43 -4.85 -8.06 -5.89
CA ILE A 43 -3.87 -8.28 -4.83
C ILE A 43 -4.34 -9.41 -3.91
N PRO A 44 -3.51 -10.43 -3.63
CA PRO A 44 -3.88 -11.49 -2.69
C PRO A 44 -4.01 -10.93 -1.28
N GLU A 45 -4.91 -11.50 -0.50
CA GLU A 45 -5.00 -11.20 0.94
C GLU A 45 -3.72 -11.64 1.66
N ASP A 46 -3.28 -10.82 2.61
CA ASP A 46 -2.15 -11.15 3.47
C ASP A 46 -2.57 -12.23 4.48
N THR A 47 -1.96 -13.40 4.34
CA THR A 47 -2.23 -14.57 5.19
C THR A 47 -1.52 -14.49 6.54
N ASN A 48 -0.64 -13.51 6.76
CA ASN A 48 0.14 -13.35 7.99
C ASN A 48 -0.62 -12.69 9.15
N GLY A 49 -1.96 -12.70 9.11
CA GLY A 49 -2.81 -12.35 10.26
C GLY A 49 -3.05 -10.86 10.48
N ALA A 50 -2.56 -9.98 9.60
CA ALA A 50 -2.77 -8.53 9.73
C ALA A 50 -4.12 -8.03 9.19
N GLY A 51 -4.88 -8.89 8.47
CA GLY A 51 -6.14 -8.52 7.84
C GLY A 51 -5.96 -7.42 6.79
N GLY A 52 -5.81 -7.79 5.53
CA GLY A 52 -5.63 -6.81 4.45
C GLY A 52 -5.02 -7.41 3.20
N TYR A 53 -4.61 -6.56 2.28
CA TYR A 53 -3.98 -6.94 1.02
C TYR A 53 -2.46 -7.05 1.17
N SER A 54 -1.86 -7.99 0.45
CA SER A 54 -0.41 -8.13 0.37
C SER A 54 0.25 -6.85 -0.15
N LYS A 55 1.37 -6.47 0.47
CA LYS A 55 2.16 -5.29 0.08
C LYS A 55 3.25 -5.61 -0.93
N CYS A 56 3.49 -6.89 -1.18
CA CYS A 56 4.64 -7.36 -1.97
C CYS A 56 4.22 -8.21 -3.16
N LEU A 57 3.00 -8.76 -3.15
CA LEU A 57 2.50 -9.65 -4.18
C LEU A 57 1.28 -9.04 -4.86
N ARG A 58 1.12 -9.31 -6.15
CA ARG A 58 -0.08 -8.97 -6.94
C ARG A 58 -0.48 -10.14 -7.84
N PHE A 59 -1.73 -10.23 -8.24
CA PHE A 59 -2.18 -11.20 -9.23
C PHE A 59 -1.70 -10.81 -10.63
N VAL A 60 -1.26 -11.80 -11.40
CA VAL A 60 -0.77 -11.64 -12.77
C VAL A 60 -1.97 -11.53 -13.71
N GLU A 61 -1.85 -10.68 -14.73
CA GLU A 61 -2.86 -10.57 -15.78
C GLU A 61 -2.91 -11.84 -16.64
N LYS A 62 -4.08 -12.15 -17.18
CA LYS A 62 -4.18 -13.22 -18.17
C LYS A 62 -3.54 -12.76 -19.48
N GLU A 63 -2.86 -13.69 -20.14
CA GLU A 63 -2.29 -13.45 -21.48
C GLU A 63 -3.41 -13.31 -22.52
N ASN A 64 -3.21 -12.44 -23.53
CA ASN A 64 -4.12 -12.20 -24.66
C ASN A 64 -5.46 -11.51 -24.33
N VAL A 65 -5.48 -10.58 -23.37
CA VAL A 65 -6.65 -9.73 -23.11
C VAL A 65 -6.66 -8.57 -24.12
N GLU A 66 -7.45 -8.68 -25.20
CA GLU A 66 -7.56 -7.66 -26.26
C GLU A 66 -8.19 -6.34 -25.78
N ASN A 67 -9.08 -6.40 -24.77
CA ASN A 67 -9.76 -5.25 -24.18
C ASN A 67 -9.61 -5.27 -22.66
N PHE A 68 -8.44 -4.86 -22.18
CA PHE A 68 -8.15 -4.86 -20.76
C PHE A 68 -9.16 -3.99 -20.00
N THR A 69 -9.91 -4.63 -19.10
CA THR A 69 -10.84 -3.99 -18.18
C THR A 69 -10.50 -4.40 -16.75
N CYS A 70 -10.73 -3.51 -15.80
CA CYS A 70 -10.43 -3.79 -14.40
C CYS A 70 -11.52 -4.68 -13.76
N ASN A 71 -11.56 -5.93 -14.18
CA ASN A 71 -12.50 -6.96 -13.72
C ASN A 71 -11.72 -8.23 -13.34
N SER A 72 -12.27 -9.02 -12.41
CA SER A 72 -11.66 -10.28 -11.94
C SER A 72 -11.37 -11.28 -13.06
N GLU A 73 -12.12 -11.23 -14.16
CA GLU A 73 -11.94 -12.13 -15.31
C GLU A 73 -10.60 -11.97 -16.02
N ASN A 74 -9.97 -10.80 -15.92
CA ASN A 74 -8.69 -10.50 -16.58
C ASN A 74 -7.47 -10.82 -15.71
N PHE A 75 -7.68 -11.24 -14.46
CA PHE A 75 -6.60 -11.62 -13.55
C PHE A 75 -6.54 -13.14 -13.35
N SER A 76 -5.33 -13.65 -13.26
CA SER A 76 -5.02 -15.06 -13.01
C SER A 76 -4.82 -15.30 -11.51
N SER A 77 -4.99 -16.54 -11.06
CA SER A 77 -4.65 -16.92 -9.68
C SER A 77 -3.15 -16.99 -9.42
N LYS A 78 -2.31 -16.78 -10.44
CA LYS A 78 -0.86 -16.67 -10.29
C LYS A 78 -0.51 -15.33 -9.65
N VAL A 79 0.41 -15.34 -8.70
CA VAL A 79 0.94 -14.15 -8.05
C VAL A 79 2.35 -13.85 -8.52
N GLU A 80 2.69 -12.57 -8.60
CA GLU A 80 4.05 -12.09 -8.86
C GLU A 80 4.44 -11.00 -7.87
N GLU A 81 5.74 -10.74 -7.75
CA GLU A 81 6.24 -9.62 -6.95
C GLU A 81 5.86 -8.29 -7.58
N CYS A 82 5.52 -7.33 -6.72
CA CYS A 82 5.18 -6.01 -7.17
C CYS A 82 6.38 -5.32 -7.81
N LYS A 83 6.12 -4.70 -8.97
CA LYS A 83 7.08 -3.83 -9.64
C LYS A 83 7.36 -2.59 -8.76
N ARG A 84 8.38 -1.81 -9.10
CA ARG A 84 8.91 -0.67 -8.30
C ARG A 84 7.91 0.48 -8.04
N ASP A 85 6.66 0.34 -8.47
CA ASP A 85 5.61 1.36 -8.36
C ASP A 85 4.64 1.02 -7.21
N PHE A 86 4.41 2.00 -6.33
CA PHE A 86 3.59 1.84 -5.12
C PHE A 86 2.58 2.99 -4.97
N ILE A 87 1.41 2.67 -4.41
CA ILE A 87 0.38 3.64 -4.03
C ILE A 87 0.34 3.73 -2.50
N PHE A 88 0.54 4.93 -1.98
CA PHE A 88 0.55 5.19 -0.54
C PHE A 88 -0.85 5.56 -0.05
N LYS A 89 -1.21 5.13 1.16
CA LYS A 89 -2.41 5.62 1.83
C LYS A 89 -2.16 7.06 2.24
N ASP A 90 -2.75 8.02 1.53
CA ASP A 90 -2.68 9.43 1.90
C ASP A 90 -3.17 9.62 3.33
N LYS A 91 -2.22 9.89 4.24
CA LYS A 91 -2.33 10.73 5.44
C LYS A 91 -1.02 10.68 6.24
N THR A 92 -0.17 11.66 5.97
CA THR A 92 0.45 12.41 7.07
C THR A 92 0.23 13.88 6.76
N ASN A 93 -0.67 14.50 7.50
CA ASN A 93 -0.62 15.94 7.73
C ASN A 93 0.80 16.22 8.25
N THR A 94 1.70 16.68 7.39
CA THR A 94 2.91 17.34 7.84
C THR A 94 2.41 18.60 8.52
N ILE A 95 2.27 18.55 9.85
CA ILE A 95 2.26 19.76 10.65
C ILE A 95 3.68 20.31 10.50
N ALA A 96 3.89 21.10 9.44
CA ALA A 96 5.00 22.02 9.39
C ALA A 96 4.68 23.08 10.45
N ASN A 97 5.44 23.04 11.55
CA ASN A 97 5.52 24.14 12.51
C ASN A 97 6.56 25.14 11.99
#